data_AF-A0A7V5FUP7-F1
#
_entry.id   AF-A0A7V5FUP7-F1
#
_cell.length_a   1.000
_cell.length_b   1.000
_cell.length_c   1.000
_cell.angle_alpha   90.00
_cell.angle_beta   90.00
_cell.angle_gamma   90.00
#
_symmetry.space_group_name_H-M   'P 1'
#
loop_
_entity.id
_entity.type
_entity.pdbx_description
1 polymer ?
#
loop_
_entity_poly.entity_id
_entity_poly.type
_entity_poly.pdbx_seq_one_letter_code
_entity_poly.pdbx_strand_id
1 'polypeptide(L)'
;MYCNQCEQTAKGIACTTIGVCGKNEEVADLEDVLIYALCGMSLFADEARKKGLVDETMDRFAMEAVFSTLTNVDFDPERFVPMINKAVQLREDLKTKVAAAGGKTDFTHPAAFFTPADTVESLAKQGADLNFIPSLDVDENVRSLKQTLLYGLKGIAAYGDHAAILGQSDPVVPG
;
A
#
# COMPACT_ATOMS: atom_id res chain seq x y z
N MET A 1 -1.66 -3.38 -15.75
CA MET A 1 -1.17 -2.06 -15.25
C MET A 1 -1.99 -0.82 -15.64
N TYR A 2 -2.08 0.15 -14.71
CA TYR A 2 -2.40 1.57 -14.97
C TYR A 2 -1.60 2.46 -13.99
N CYS A 3 -0.62 3.23 -14.48
CA CYS A 3 0.23 4.04 -13.60
C CYS A 3 0.43 5.47 -14.13
N ASN A 4 0.13 6.47 -13.30
CA ASN A 4 0.21 7.89 -13.62
C ASN A 4 0.81 8.74 -12.48
N GLN A 5 1.62 8.13 -11.60
CA GLN A 5 2.17 8.81 -10.43
C GLN A 5 3.35 9.76 -10.72
N CYS A 6 3.99 9.67 -11.89
CA CYS A 6 5.12 10.53 -12.25
C CYS A 6 4.81 11.47 -13.41
N GLU A 7 5.54 12.57 -13.47
CA GLU A 7 5.41 13.62 -14.50
C GLU A 7 5.59 13.05 -15.93
N GLN A 8 6.49 12.07 -16.09
CA GLN A 8 6.82 11.46 -17.38
C GLN A 8 5.82 10.41 -17.87
N THR A 9 4.63 10.29 -17.25
CA THR A 9 3.67 9.26 -17.64
C THR A 9 3.26 9.39 -19.11
N ALA A 10 2.97 8.27 -19.77
CA ALA A 10 2.75 8.24 -21.21
C ALA A 10 1.62 9.20 -21.63
N LYS A 11 1.93 10.07 -22.60
CA LYS A 11 1.02 11.10 -23.14
C LYS A 11 0.53 12.12 -22.10
N GLY A 12 1.15 12.19 -20.92
CA GLY A 12 0.65 12.99 -19.80
C GLY A 12 -0.68 12.47 -19.22
N ILE A 13 -1.01 11.19 -19.45
CA ILE A 13 -2.25 10.56 -18.99
C ILE A 13 -1.95 9.40 -18.05
N ALA A 14 -1.42 8.29 -18.59
CA ALA A 14 -1.10 7.08 -17.84
C ALA A 14 -0.27 6.12 -18.69
N CYS A 15 0.61 5.36 -18.03
CA CYS A 15 1.26 4.18 -18.59
C CYS A 15 0.31 2.98 -18.45
N THR A 16 -0.06 2.36 -19.56
CA THR A 16 -1.05 1.26 -19.62
C THR A 16 -0.51 -0.01 -20.27
N THR A 17 0.79 -0.09 -20.53
CA THR A 17 1.44 -1.26 -21.17
C THR A 17 2.85 -1.46 -20.62
N ILE A 18 3.63 -0.38 -20.61
CA ILE A 18 4.91 -0.30 -19.92
C ILE A 18 5.09 1.12 -19.39
N GLY A 19 5.72 1.26 -18.23
CA GLY A 19 6.11 2.55 -17.68
C GLY A 19 7.19 3.20 -18.52
N VAL A 20 7.11 4.52 -18.72
CA VAL A 20 8.21 5.30 -19.33
C VAL A 20 9.50 5.16 -18.51
N CYS A 21 9.38 4.93 -17.20
CA CYS A 21 10.50 4.62 -16.30
C CYS A 21 11.08 3.20 -16.46
N GLY A 22 10.50 2.35 -17.32
CA GLY A 22 10.90 0.95 -17.49
C GLY A 22 10.14 -0.06 -16.63
N LYS A 23 9.22 0.39 -15.77
CA LYS A 23 8.38 -0.52 -14.95
C LYS A 23 7.47 -1.35 -15.86
N ASN A 24 7.60 -2.67 -15.80
CA ASN A 24 6.75 -3.58 -16.56
C ASN A 24 5.37 -3.75 -15.86
N GLU A 25 4.47 -4.48 -16.51
CA GLU A 25 3.13 -4.73 -15.99
C GLU A 25 3.15 -5.52 -14.67
N GLU A 26 3.96 -6.58 -14.60
CA GLU A 26 4.07 -7.43 -13.40
C GLU A 26 4.44 -6.64 -12.14
N VAL A 27 5.48 -5.80 -12.21
CA VAL A 27 5.90 -4.96 -11.08
C VAL A 27 4.83 -3.91 -10.75
N ALA A 28 4.21 -3.30 -11.76
CA ALA A 28 3.15 -2.32 -11.51
C ALA A 28 1.95 -2.94 -10.78
N ASP A 29 1.55 -4.14 -11.20
CA ASP A 29 0.42 -4.83 -10.60
C ASP A 29 0.77 -5.36 -9.19
N LEU A 30 2.02 -5.77 -8.93
CA LEU A 30 2.49 -6.13 -7.58
C LEU A 30 2.54 -4.92 -6.63
N GLU A 31 2.98 -3.75 -7.10
CA GLU A 31 2.91 -2.52 -6.31
C GLU A 31 1.46 -2.16 -5.95
N ASP A 32 0.51 -2.33 -6.88
CA ASP A 32 -0.92 -2.12 -6.62
C ASP A 32 -1.45 -3.10 -5.57
N VAL A 33 -1.06 -4.37 -5.61
CA VAL A 33 -1.40 -5.35 -4.56
C VAL A 33 -0.84 -4.94 -3.20
N LEU A 34 0.40 -4.47 -3.14
CA LEU A 34 1.01 -4.04 -1.88
C LEU A 34 0.23 -2.88 -1.26
N ILE A 35 -0.10 -1.84 -2.03
CA ILE A 35 -0.91 -0.72 -1.54
C ILE A 35 -2.29 -1.22 -1.10
N TYR A 36 -2.93 -2.11 -1.87
CA TYR A 36 -4.22 -2.66 -1.52
C TYR A 36 -4.19 -3.47 -0.21
N ALA A 37 -3.17 -4.30 0.01
CA ALA A 37 -2.97 -5.04 1.25
C ALA A 37 -2.74 -4.09 2.44
N LEU A 38 -1.96 -3.02 2.25
CA LEU A 38 -1.75 -1.97 3.26
C LEU A 38 -3.02 -1.21 3.60
N CYS A 39 -3.92 -0.96 2.64
CA CYS A 39 -5.26 -0.43 2.94
C CYS A 39 -6.04 -1.37 3.87
N GLY A 40 -5.97 -2.69 3.62
CA GLY A 40 -6.57 -3.71 4.48
C GLY A 40 -6.00 -3.68 5.90
N MET A 41 -4.68 -3.62 6.04
CA MET A 41 -3.98 -3.49 7.33
C MET A 41 -4.38 -2.20 8.06
N SER A 42 -4.47 -1.08 7.34
CA SER A 42 -4.76 0.25 7.88
C SER A 42 -6.13 0.36 8.56
N LEU A 43 -7.13 -0.41 8.09
CA LEU A 43 -8.46 -0.46 8.72
C LEU A 43 -8.37 -0.93 10.19
N PHE A 44 -7.58 -1.97 10.43
CA PHE A 44 -7.38 -2.51 11.77
C PHE A 44 -6.37 -1.70 12.57
N ALA A 45 -5.36 -1.10 11.93
CA ALA A 45 -4.40 -0.22 12.58
C ALA A 45 -5.08 1.05 13.14
N ASP A 46 -5.99 1.68 12.38
CA ASP A 46 -6.77 2.82 12.84
C ASP A 46 -7.64 2.46 14.06
N GLU A 47 -8.32 1.32 14.01
CA GLU A 47 -9.12 0.85 15.15
C GLU A 47 -8.26 0.48 16.37
N ALA A 48 -7.10 -0.16 16.15
CA ALA A 48 -6.14 -0.48 17.19
C ALA A 48 -5.68 0.78 17.93
N ARG A 49 -5.38 1.86 17.21
CA ARG A 49 -5.00 3.16 17.79
C ARG A 49 -6.08 3.75 18.68
N LYS A 50 -7.36 3.64 18.30
CA LYS A 50 -8.50 4.07 19.15
C LYS A 50 -8.59 3.29 20.46
N LYS A 51 -7.98 2.10 20.52
CA LYS A 51 -7.87 1.26 21.72
C LYS A 51 -6.55 1.44 22.46
N GLY A 52 -5.72 2.41 22.06
CA GLY A 52 -4.40 2.63 22.65
C GLY A 52 -3.37 1.56 22.28
N LEU A 53 -3.64 0.75 21.26
CA LEU A 53 -2.74 -0.27 20.75
C LEU A 53 -1.90 0.35 19.63
N VAL A 54 -0.64 0.66 19.93
CA VAL A 54 0.34 1.20 18.98
C VAL A 54 1.47 0.19 18.81
N ASP A 55 1.89 -0.03 17.57
CA ASP A 55 2.96 -0.96 17.20
C ASP A 55 3.92 -0.25 16.25
N GLU A 56 4.98 0.34 16.82
CA GLU A 56 5.96 1.15 16.07
C GLU A 56 6.70 0.33 15.00
N THR A 57 6.80 -1.00 15.15
CA THR A 57 7.43 -1.85 14.12
C THR A 57 6.51 -2.02 12.92
N MET A 58 5.20 -2.05 13.15
CA MET A 58 4.20 -2.07 12.07
C MET A 58 4.11 -0.73 11.36
N ASP A 59 4.21 0.37 12.10
CA ASP A 59 4.29 1.72 11.52
C ASP A 59 5.50 1.79 10.58
N ARG A 60 6.68 1.38 11.09
CA ARG A 60 7.94 1.35 10.33
C ARG A 60 7.82 0.59 9.03
N PHE A 61 7.21 -0.59 9.11
CA PHE A 61 6.95 -1.42 7.95
C PHE A 61 6.01 -0.73 6.95
N ALA A 62 4.97 -0.03 7.41
CA ALA A 62 4.06 0.68 6.52
C ALA A 62 4.78 1.77 5.71
N MET A 63 5.68 2.53 6.33
CA MET A 63 6.47 3.54 5.60
C MET A 63 7.40 2.91 4.56
N GLU A 64 8.13 1.86 4.93
CA GLU A 64 9.02 1.13 4.01
C GLU A 64 8.24 0.54 2.82
N ALA A 65 7.09 -0.08 3.10
CA ALA A 65 6.25 -0.70 2.09
C ALA A 65 5.54 0.31 1.18
N VAL A 66 5.14 1.48 1.69
CA VAL A 66 4.60 2.54 0.83
C VAL A 66 5.71 3.13 -0.04
N PHE A 67 6.89 3.38 0.53
CA PHE A 67 8.03 3.96 -0.18
C PHE A 67 8.56 3.05 -1.30
N SER A 68 8.54 1.72 -1.13
CA SER A 68 8.98 0.78 -2.17
C SER A 68 8.19 0.90 -3.49
N THR A 69 7.00 1.49 -3.45
CA THR A 69 6.14 1.71 -4.63
C THR A 69 6.31 3.10 -5.27
N LEU A 70 7.26 3.90 -4.81
CA LEU A 70 7.58 5.19 -5.40
C LEU A 70 8.39 4.99 -6.69
N THR A 71 8.22 5.89 -7.67
CA THR A 71 8.89 5.81 -8.96
C THR A 71 10.41 5.68 -8.82
N ASN A 72 10.98 4.70 -9.52
CA ASN A 72 12.41 4.39 -9.54
C ASN A 72 13.00 3.87 -8.23
N VAL A 73 12.18 3.34 -7.31
CA VAL A 73 12.68 2.77 -6.04
C VAL A 73 12.93 1.27 -6.14
N ASP A 74 11.94 0.48 -6.56
CA ASP A 74 12.06 -0.98 -6.63
C ASP A 74 11.43 -1.53 -7.91
N PHE A 75 12.15 -2.43 -8.58
CA PHE A 75 11.70 -3.12 -9.79
C PHE A 75 11.85 -4.65 -9.66
N ASP A 76 12.19 -5.15 -8.48
CA ASP A 76 12.35 -6.58 -8.24
C ASP A 76 11.00 -7.18 -7.80
N PRO A 77 10.32 -7.98 -8.66
CA PRO A 77 9.02 -8.55 -8.33
C PRO A 77 9.06 -9.45 -7.09
N GLU A 78 10.18 -10.13 -6.83
CA GLU A 78 10.34 -11.04 -5.69
C GLU A 78 10.36 -10.29 -4.35
N ARG A 79 10.71 -9.00 -4.33
CA ARG A 79 10.70 -8.18 -3.11
C ARG A 79 9.30 -7.83 -2.63
N PHE A 80 8.32 -7.77 -3.53
CA PHE A 80 6.95 -7.41 -3.17
C PHE A 80 6.21 -8.57 -2.50
N VAL A 81 6.51 -9.83 -2.87
CA VAL A 81 5.86 -11.02 -2.28
C VAL A 81 5.96 -11.06 -0.75
N PRO A 82 7.16 -10.98 -0.11
CA PRO A 82 7.26 -11.00 1.34
C PRO A 82 6.64 -9.75 1.99
N MET A 83 6.68 -8.58 1.34
CA MET A 83 6.03 -7.37 1.87
C MET A 83 4.50 -7.52 1.90
N ILE A 84 3.90 -8.01 0.82
CA ILE A 84 2.46 -8.25 0.73
C ILE A 84 2.02 -9.26 1.79
N ASN A 85 2.73 -10.38 1.91
CA ASN A 85 2.46 -11.38 2.94
C ASN A 85 2.60 -10.81 4.35
N LYS A 86 3.61 -9.96 4.59
CA LYS A 86 3.81 -9.31 5.89
C LYS A 86 2.67 -8.34 6.23
N ALA A 87 2.19 -7.56 5.27
CA ALA A 87 1.04 -6.66 5.47
C ALA A 87 -0.22 -7.44 5.86
N VAL A 88 -0.47 -8.58 5.21
CA VAL A 88 -1.62 -9.46 5.52
C VAL A 88 -1.45 -10.14 6.89
N GLN A 89 -0.24 -10.58 7.25
CA GLN A 89 0.04 -11.12 8.58
C GLN A 89 -0.24 -10.07 9.67
N LEU A 90 0.28 -8.85 9.50
CA LEU A 90 0.08 -7.75 10.46
C LEU A 90 -1.40 -7.38 10.57
N ARG A 91 -2.17 -7.43 9.47
CA ARG A 91 -3.61 -7.25 9.49
C ARG A 91 -4.31 -8.27 10.40
N GLU A 92 -3.99 -9.55 10.27
CA GLU A 92 -4.62 -10.61 11.09
C GLU A 92 -4.19 -10.51 12.58
N ASP A 93 -2.94 -10.15 12.84
CA ASP A 93 -2.44 -9.91 14.19
C ASP A 93 -3.18 -8.73 14.85
N LEU A 94 -3.33 -7.62 14.12
CA LEU A 94 -4.07 -6.45 14.58
C LEU A 94 -5.55 -6.77 14.79
N LYS A 95 -6.19 -7.50 13.88
CA LYS A 95 -7.58 -7.95 14.02
C LYS A 95 -7.79 -8.73 15.31
N THR A 96 -6.85 -9.62 15.67
CA THR A 96 -6.89 -10.39 16.92
C THR A 96 -6.75 -9.47 18.13
N LYS A 97 -5.77 -8.57 18.14
CA LYS A 97 -5.56 -7.59 19.22
C LYS A 97 -6.76 -6.65 19.40
N VAL A 98 -7.32 -6.15 18.30
CA VAL A 98 -8.51 -5.29 18.27
C VAL A 98 -9.74 -6.01 18.82
N ALA A 99 -9.97 -7.26 18.41
CA ALA A 99 -11.07 -8.06 18.94
C ALA A 99 -10.96 -8.26 20.46
N ALA A 100 -9.75 -8.59 20.95
CA ALA A 100 -9.50 -8.75 22.39
C ALA A 100 -9.72 -7.45 23.19
N ALA A 101 -9.47 -6.30 22.57
CA ALA A 101 -9.73 -4.98 23.15
C ALA A 101 -11.18 -4.48 22.94
N GLY A 102 -12.08 -5.31 22.42
CA GLY A 102 -13.48 -4.94 22.14
C GLY A 102 -13.61 -3.83 21.09
N GLY A 103 -12.73 -3.83 20.09
CA GLY A 103 -12.78 -2.93 18.94
C GLY A 103 -13.49 -3.53 17.74
N LYS A 104 -13.73 -2.67 16.75
CA LYS A 104 -14.40 -3.02 15.50
C LYS A 104 -13.55 -3.99 14.64
N THR A 105 -14.13 -5.10 14.20
CA THR A 105 -13.47 -6.05 13.28
C THR A 105 -14.33 -6.43 12.07
N ASP A 106 -15.55 -5.93 11.97
CA ASP A 106 -16.54 -6.21 10.94
C ASP A 106 -16.46 -5.22 9.75
N PHE A 107 -15.24 -4.89 9.33
CA PHE A 107 -15.03 -4.02 8.16
C PHE A 107 -15.60 -4.67 6.90
N THR A 108 -16.33 -3.92 6.10
CA THR A 108 -16.93 -4.40 4.84
C THR A 108 -16.04 -4.17 3.62
N HIS A 109 -14.96 -3.41 3.78
CA HIS A 109 -14.05 -3.10 2.68
C HIS A 109 -13.34 -4.40 2.22
N PRO A 110 -13.33 -4.73 0.91
CA PRO A 110 -12.78 -6.00 0.42
C PRO A 110 -11.31 -6.26 0.82
N ALA A 111 -10.48 -5.21 0.91
CA ALA A 111 -9.09 -5.33 1.37
C ALA A 111 -8.95 -5.90 2.80
N ALA A 112 -9.98 -5.80 3.65
CA ALA A 112 -9.97 -6.39 5.00
C ALA A 112 -9.93 -7.92 4.98
N PHE A 113 -10.25 -8.55 3.84
CA PHE A 113 -10.31 -9.99 3.64
C PHE A 113 -9.43 -10.47 2.50
N PHE A 114 -8.56 -9.61 1.97
CA PHE A 114 -7.64 -9.97 0.89
C PHE A 114 -6.69 -11.11 1.31
N THR A 115 -6.51 -12.09 0.43
CA THR A 115 -5.56 -13.19 0.61
C THR A 115 -4.62 -13.20 -0.59
N PRO A 116 -3.30 -13.09 -0.38
CA PRO A 116 -2.34 -13.09 -1.47
C PRO A 116 -2.20 -14.49 -2.05
N ALA A 117 -2.00 -14.58 -3.35
CA ALA A 117 -1.63 -15.80 -4.02
C ALA A 117 -0.16 -16.18 -3.75
N ASP A 118 0.18 -17.45 -3.98
CA ASP A 118 1.43 -18.05 -3.49
C ASP A 118 2.65 -17.80 -4.39
N THR A 119 2.47 -17.29 -5.60
CA THR A 119 3.55 -17.04 -6.57
C THR A 119 3.51 -15.63 -7.10
N VAL A 120 4.66 -15.11 -7.54
CA VAL A 120 4.77 -13.79 -8.20
C VAL A 120 3.74 -13.64 -9.33
N GLU A 121 3.69 -14.61 -10.25
CA GLU A 121 2.78 -14.57 -11.41
C GLU A 121 1.30 -14.51 -10.99
N SER A 122 0.90 -15.35 -10.04
CA SER A 122 -0.49 -15.39 -9.59
C SER A 122 -0.87 -14.15 -8.76
N LEU A 123 0.09 -13.59 -8.02
CA LEU A 123 -0.09 -12.37 -7.26
C LEU A 123 -0.17 -11.14 -8.18
N ALA A 124 0.66 -11.06 -9.21
CA ALA A 124 0.58 -10.03 -10.24
C ALA A 124 -0.77 -10.10 -10.98
N LYS A 125 -1.28 -11.31 -11.27
CA LYS A 125 -2.64 -11.48 -11.82
C LYS A 125 -3.72 -10.93 -10.89
N GLN A 126 -3.62 -11.18 -9.57
CA GLN A 126 -4.54 -10.54 -8.61
C GLN A 126 -4.45 -9.02 -8.70
N GLY A 127 -3.24 -8.46 -8.84
CA GLY A 127 -3.03 -7.02 -9.04
C GLY A 127 -3.71 -6.47 -10.28
N ALA A 128 -3.55 -7.14 -11.42
CA ALA A 128 -4.23 -6.78 -12.65
C ALA A 128 -5.76 -6.77 -12.48
N ASP A 129 -6.31 -7.78 -11.81
CA ASP A 129 -7.75 -7.93 -11.55
C ASP A 129 -8.30 -6.84 -10.60
N LEU A 130 -7.47 -6.27 -9.71
CA LEU A 130 -7.87 -5.15 -8.84
C LEU A 130 -8.21 -3.89 -9.65
N ASN A 131 -7.55 -3.70 -10.80
CA ASN A 131 -7.62 -2.48 -11.60
C ASN A 131 -7.51 -1.24 -10.69
N PHE A 132 -6.49 -1.22 -9.82
CA PHE A 132 -6.52 -0.49 -8.55
C PHE A 132 -6.76 1.02 -8.70
N ILE A 133 -5.94 1.71 -9.49
CA ILE A 133 -6.09 3.16 -9.68
C ILE A 133 -7.47 3.53 -10.26
N PRO A 134 -7.94 2.90 -11.36
CA PRO A 134 -9.30 3.13 -11.85
C PRO A 134 -10.42 2.74 -10.87
N SER A 135 -10.22 1.73 -10.01
CA SER A 135 -11.22 1.25 -9.06
C SER A 135 -11.28 2.03 -7.74
N LEU A 136 -10.32 2.94 -7.50
CA LEU A 136 -10.34 3.83 -6.33
C LEU A 136 -11.67 4.58 -6.18
N ASP A 137 -12.27 5.02 -7.27
CA ASP A 137 -13.63 5.59 -7.30
C ASP A 137 -14.21 5.61 -8.72
N VAL A 138 -15.54 5.58 -8.82
CA VAL A 138 -16.25 5.75 -10.10
C VAL A 138 -16.24 7.21 -10.56
N ASP A 139 -16.28 8.17 -9.64
CA ASP A 139 -16.16 9.59 -9.93
C ASP A 139 -14.69 9.95 -10.14
N GLU A 140 -14.38 10.52 -11.31
CA GLU A 140 -13.02 10.92 -11.68
C GLU A 140 -12.41 11.95 -10.72
N ASN A 141 -13.21 12.88 -10.20
CA ASN A 141 -12.72 13.89 -9.26
C ASN A 141 -12.35 13.27 -7.92
N VAL A 142 -13.19 12.35 -7.42
CA VAL A 142 -12.89 11.64 -6.17
C VAL A 142 -11.69 10.71 -6.35
N ARG A 143 -11.61 10.02 -7.49
CA ARG A 143 -10.45 9.20 -7.87
C ARG A 143 -9.18 10.05 -7.96
N SER A 144 -9.25 11.26 -8.52
CA SER A 144 -8.13 12.19 -8.60
C SER A 144 -7.65 12.66 -7.21
N LEU A 145 -8.57 12.96 -6.30
CA LEU A 145 -8.23 13.31 -4.91
C LEU A 145 -7.59 12.13 -4.16
N LYS A 146 -8.12 10.91 -4.31
CA LYS A 146 -7.55 9.69 -3.72
C LYS A 146 -6.14 9.40 -4.24
N GLN A 147 -5.91 9.55 -5.54
CA GLN A 147 -4.57 9.44 -6.14
C GLN A 147 -3.61 10.50 -5.59
N THR A 148 -4.04 11.76 -5.54
CA THR A 148 -3.23 12.86 -5.00
C THR A 148 -2.81 12.58 -3.55
N LEU A 149 -3.75 12.11 -2.72
CA LEU A 149 -3.45 11.69 -1.36
C LEU A 149 -2.43 10.54 -1.33
N LEU A 150 -2.67 9.47 -2.10
CA LEU A 150 -1.77 8.32 -2.15
C LEU A 150 -0.35 8.72 -2.57
N TYR A 151 -0.20 9.52 -3.62
CA TYR A 151 1.12 9.94 -4.10
C TYR A 151 1.82 10.88 -3.12
N GLY A 152 1.07 11.76 -2.45
CA GLY A 152 1.60 12.57 -1.35
C GLY A 152 2.09 11.70 -0.19
N LEU A 153 1.33 10.68 0.21
CA LEU A 153 1.71 9.73 1.25
C LEU A 153 2.97 8.96 0.89
N LYS A 154 3.18 8.59 -0.39
CA LYS A 154 4.44 7.97 -0.83
C LYS A 154 5.65 8.87 -0.61
N GLY A 155 5.51 10.18 -0.88
CA GLY A 155 6.56 11.17 -0.59
C GLY A 155 6.83 11.31 0.91
N ILE A 156 5.78 11.39 1.73
CA ILE A 156 5.89 11.46 3.19
C ILE A 156 6.57 10.21 3.73
N ALA A 157 6.23 9.03 3.21
CA ALA A 157 6.81 7.76 3.62
C ALA A 157 8.31 7.69 3.34
N ALA A 158 8.77 8.21 2.21
CA ALA A 158 10.20 8.30 1.91
C ALA A 158 10.95 9.16 2.94
N TYR A 159 10.39 10.31 3.33
CA TYR A 159 11.01 11.18 4.33
C TYR A 159 10.95 10.59 5.75
N GLY A 160 9.81 10.01 6.13
CA GLY A 160 9.66 9.30 7.40
C GLY A 160 10.62 8.12 7.51
N ASP A 161 10.81 7.38 6.41
CA ASP A 161 11.75 6.27 6.33
C ASP A 161 13.18 6.73 6.68
N HIS A 162 13.67 7.78 6.02
CA HIS A 162 15.01 8.30 6.27
C HIS A 162 15.18 8.93 7.65
N ALA A 163 14.15 9.58 8.19
CA ALA A 163 14.17 10.11 9.55
C ALA A 163 14.35 8.99 10.59
N ALA A 164 13.61 7.89 10.46
CA ALA A 164 13.69 6.76 11.38
C ALA A 164 15.02 5.99 11.28
N ILE A 165 15.67 5.94 10.10
CA ILE A 165 17.06 5.43 9.98
C ILE A 165 18.03 6.23 10.86
N LEU A 166 17.77 7.53 11.07
CA LEU A 166 18.55 8.41 11.94
C LEU A 166 18.04 8.43 13.39
N GLY A 167 17.14 7.52 13.76
CA GLY A 167 16.54 7.44 15.09
C GLY A 167 15.57 8.58 15.41
N GLN A 168 14.98 9.23 14.39
CA GLN A 168 13.98 10.28 14.56
C GLN A 168 12.59 9.76 14.18
N SER A 169 11.59 10.02 15.01
CA SER A 169 10.18 9.70 14.74
C SER A 169 9.25 10.75 15.37
N ASP A 170 8.03 10.86 14.84
CA ASP A 170 6.99 11.73 15.39
C ASP A 170 5.68 10.91 15.48
N PRO A 171 5.03 10.80 16.65
CA PRO A 171 3.76 10.09 16.78
C PRO A 171 2.63 10.59 15.87
N VAL A 172 2.70 11.84 15.38
CA VAL A 172 1.74 12.43 14.43
C VAL A 172 2.01 11.98 12.99
N VAL A 173 3.25 11.58 12.68
CA VAL A 173 3.64 10.90 11.43
C VAL A 173 4.14 9.52 11.82
N PRO A 174 3.23 8.63 12.29
CA PRO A 174 3.63 7.34 12.85
C PRO A 174 4.45 6.59 11.81
N GLY A 175 5.73 6.46 12.14
CA GLY A 175 6.80 6.09 11.24
C GLY A 175 6.94 4.60 11.16
#